data_AF-A0A195CAB7-F1
#
_entry.id   AF-A0A195CAB7-F1
#
_cell.length_a   1.000
_cell.length_b   1.000
_cell.length_c   1.000
_cell.angle_alpha   90.00
_cell.angle_beta   90.00
_cell.angle_gamma   90.00
#
_symmetry.space_group_name_H-M   'P 1'
#
loop_
_entity.id
_entity.type
_entity.pdbx_description
1 polymer ?
#
loop_
_entity_poly.entity_id
_entity_poly.type
_entity_poly.pdbx_seq_one_letter_code
_entity_poly.pdbx_strand_id
1 'polypeptide(L)'
;MLDLFTIFSKGGIVLWCFQSTSQIFAPSVNALIRSVILQERTGNHSFEHDSLRLQYKLDNEFELVFVVAYQKILQLSYVDKFLNDIHLEFRDRFKNELENSSWFTNFEFEQVYHMVLERAEHWSRSQAKIPKQMRTFDESLKSKKTIASMIERKSDKDDKKPAKIQDVPKQELPKHQMERNGELDEETLIANRMKLAQKMAGQKKKADKQKSPKPEKAGKKPRIWELGGTTKDLATLERTKDKPEDNDDYVAANTALVGQMKGSIRDLEVNSESEDSSDQEETEQSKQQVQKKTSMFSMFKSLVGSKSLKQEDMLPVLEKLKDHLITKNVAADIAQKLCDSVGTKLEGKILGTFDSVANTVKVTLTEALVQILSPKRRIDILRDTLEAKNSSRPYVMTFCGVNGVGKSTNLAKICFWLIENNFRVLIAACDTFRAGAVEQLRTHMRHLNALHPPEKHGNQSMVQLYEKGYGKDAAGIAMEAIRFAKDSKIDVVLVDTAGRMQDNEPLMRALTKLIKVNEPDLVLFVGEALVGNEAVDQLVKFNQALADYSQSTNPHIIDGIVLTKFDTIDDKVGAAITMTYITGQPIVFVGTGQTYTDLKSLNAKAVVHALMK
;
A
#
# COMPACT_ATOMS: atom_id res chain seq x y z
N MET A 1 -28.59 -1.64 -25.90
CA MET A 1 -28.52 -3.04 -26.34
C MET A 1 -27.26 -3.64 -25.74
N LEU A 2 -27.36 -4.81 -25.11
CA LEU A 2 -26.21 -5.47 -24.50
C LEU A 2 -25.43 -6.20 -25.60
N ASP A 3 -24.11 -6.08 -25.59
CA ASP A 3 -23.26 -6.71 -26.61
C ASP A 3 -22.92 -8.16 -26.23
N LEU A 4 -22.69 -8.39 -24.93
CA LEU A 4 -22.44 -9.70 -24.33
C LEU A 4 -23.13 -9.80 -22.96
N PHE A 5 -23.65 -10.98 -22.66
CA PHE A 5 -23.92 -11.40 -21.30
C PHE A 5 -23.47 -12.85 -21.08
N THR A 6 -22.77 -13.12 -19.99
CA THR A 6 -22.29 -14.47 -19.69
C THR A 6 -22.42 -14.79 -18.20
N ILE A 7 -22.73 -16.05 -17.93
CA ILE A 7 -22.79 -16.65 -16.61
C ILE A 7 -21.75 -17.76 -16.57
N PHE A 8 -20.82 -17.69 -15.64
CA PHE A 8 -19.82 -18.74 -15.43
C PHE A 8 -19.59 -18.99 -13.95
N SER A 9 -19.18 -20.21 -13.61
CA SER A 9 -18.78 -20.54 -12.23
C SER A 9 -17.43 -19.90 -11.91
N LYS A 10 -17.14 -19.67 -10.62
CA LYS A 10 -15.81 -19.22 -10.15
C LYS A 10 -14.69 -20.20 -10.52
N GLY A 11 -15.03 -21.47 -10.77
CA GLY A 11 -14.13 -22.48 -11.33
C GLY A 11 -13.80 -22.30 -12.81
N GLY A 12 -14.39 -21.31 -13.50
CA GLY A 12 -14.12 -20.98 -14.90
C GLY A 12 -14.98 -21.75 -15.92
N ILE A 13 -16.05 -22.41 -15.48
CA ILE A 13 -16.97 -23.13 -16.38
C ILE A 13 -18.05 -22.16 -16.84
N VAL A 14 -18.17 -21.95 -18.15
CA VAL A 14 -19.27 -21.14 -18.73
C VAL A 14 -20.56 -21.96 -18.70
N LEU A 15 -21.55 -21.47 -17.95
CA LEU A 15 -22.86 -22.11 -17.81
C LEU A 15 -23.81 -21.64 -18.89
N TRP A 16 -23.77 -20.34 -19.20
CA TRP A 16 -24.60 -19.76 -20.24
C TRP A 16 -23.98 -18.49 -20.83
N CYS A 17 -24.24 -18.22 -22.10
CA CYS A 17 -23.72 -17.03 -22.79
C CYS A 17 -24.71 -16.55 -23.85
N PHE A 18 -24.89 -15.23 -23.91
CA PHE A 18 -25.55 -14.52 -24.99
C PHE A 18 -24.59 -13.54 -25.62
N GLN A 19 -24.55 -13.53 -26.94
CA GLN A 19 -23.68 -12.67 -27.72
C GLN A 19 -24.46 -12.10 -28.90
N SER A 20 -24.62 -10.77 -28.91
CA SER A 20 -25.37 -10.05 -29.95
C SER A 20 -24.54 -9.75 -31.19
N THR A 21 -23.22 -9.63 -31.03
CA THR A 21 -22.30 -9.22 -32.10
C THR A 21 -21.17 -10.22 -32.32
N SER A 22 -20.65 -10.31 -33.55
CA SER A 22 -19.53 -11.20 -33.90
C SER A 22 -18.16 -10.77 -33.32
N GLN A 23 -18.12 -9.76 -32.46
CA GLN A 23 -16.89 -9.29 -31.82
C GLN A 23 -16.36 -10.30 -30.80
N ILE A 24 -15.03 -10.40 -30.68
CA ILE A 24 -14.38 -11.30 -29.72
C ILE A 24 -14.29 -10.58 -28.37
N PHE A 25 -15.13 -10.97 -27.41
CA PHE A 25 -15.15 -10.37 -26.06
C PHE A 25 -14.22 -11.07 -25.06
N ALA A 26 -13.66 -12.24 -25.42
CA ALA A 26 -12.81 -13.03 -24.54
C ALA A 26 -11.62 -12.25 -23.93
N PRO A 27 -10.89 -11.37 -24.65
CA PRO A 27 -9.81 -10.57 -24.06
C PRO A 27 -10.30 -9.65 -22.92
N SER A 28 -11.42 -8.96 -23.12
CA SER A 28 -11.97 -8.01 -22.16
C SER A 28 -12.56 -8.72 -20.93
N VAL A 29 -13.22 -9.88 -21.13
CA VAL A 29 -13.71 -10.72 -20.02
C VAL A 29 -12.54 -11.33 -19.25
N ASN A 30 -11.50 -11.81 -19.93
CA ASN A 30 -10.29 -12.30 -19.28
C ASN A 30 -9.55 -11.19 -18.52
N ALA A 31 -9.54 -9.97 -19.04
CA ALA A 31 -9.00 -8.81 -18.34
C ALA A 31 -9.78 -8.51 -17.06
N LEU A 32 -11.12 -8.54 -17.09
CA LEU A 32 -11.97 -8.41 -15.91
C LEU A 32 -11.68 -9.52 -14.89
N ILE A 33 -11.58 -10.77 -15.34
CA ILE A 33 -11.28 -11.92 -14.47
C ILE A 33 -9.92 -11.71 -13.79
N ARG A 34 -8.87 -11.36 -14.53
CA ARG A 34 -7.50 -11.20 -14.01
C ARG A 34 -7.32 -10.00 -13.09
N SER A 35 -8.05 -8.91 -13.33
CA SER A 35 -7.86 -7.64 -12.63
C SER A 35 -8.82 -7.41 -11.47
N VAL A 36 -10.04 -7.95 -11.54
CA VAL A 36 -11.10 -7.68 -10.56
C VAL A 36 -11.49 -8.96 -9.82
N ILE A 37 -11.87 -10.02 -10.54
CA ILE A 37 -12.42 -11.24 -9.92
C ILE A 37 -11.33 -12.03 -9.18
N LEU A 38 -10.17 -12.26 -9.81
CA LEU A 38 -9.04 -12.97 -9.21
C LEU A 38 -8.26 -12.14 -8.18
N GLN A 39 -8.42 -10.82 -8.19
CA GLN A 39 -7.75 -9.93 -7.23
C GLN A 39 -8.62 -9.62 -6.00
N GLU A 40 -9.84 -10.16 -5.94
CA GLU A 40 -10.84 -9.92 -4.88
C GLU A 40 -11.00 -8.43 -4.52
N ARG A 41 -10.74 -7.51 -5.47
CA ARG A 41 -10.85 -6.07 -5.25
C ARG A 41 -12.33 -5.69 -5.32
N THR A 42 -12.99 -5.67 -4.17
CA THR A 42 -14.41 -5.28 -3.95
C THR A 42 -14.63 -3.77 -4.07
N GLY A 43 -14.11 -3.16 -5.13
CA GLY A 43 -14.47 -1.79 -5.55
C GLY A 43 -15.55 -1.79 -6.63
N ASN A 44 -16.10 -0.61 -6.94
CA ASN A 44 -17.16 -0.32 -7.94
C ASN A 44 -17.40 -1.46 -8.95
N HIS A 45 -18.64 -1.96 -9.03
CA HIS A 45 -19.10 -3.07 -9.90
C HIS A 45 -18.99 -2.84 -11.42
N SER A 46 -18.18 -1.89 -11.86
CA SER A 46 -17.91 -1.60 -13.26
C SER A 46 -16.41 -1.58 -13.56
N PHE A 47 -16.01 -2.29 -14.60
CA PHE A 47 -14.67 -2.35 -15.14
C PHE A 47 -14.66 -1.81 -16.58
N GLU A 48 -13.70 -0.97 -16.92
CA GLU A 48 -13.57 -0.42 -18.28
C GLU A 48 -12.34 -1.02 -18.95
N HIS A 49 -12.52 -1.53 -20.17
CA HIS A 49 -11.44 -2.09 -20.97
C HIS A 49 -11.69 -1.76 -22.45
N ASP A 50 -10.72 -1.09 -23.08
CA ASP A 50 -10.80 -0.60 -24.45
C ASP A 50 -12.06 0.28 -24.69
N SER A 51 -12.90 -0.11 -25.65
CA SER A 51 -14.16 0.57 -25.99
C SER A 51 -15.37 0.03 -25.22
N LEU A 52 -15.17 -0.93 -24.32
CA LEU A 52 -16.23 -1.63 -23.61
C LEU A 52 -16.26 -1.28 -22.13
N ARG A 53 -17.49 -1.26 -21.60
CA ARG A 53 -17.76 -1.20 -20.17
C ARG A 53 -18.35 -2.54 -19.76
N LEU A 54 -17.69 -3.18 -18.80
CA LEU A 54 -18.13 -4.42 -18.19
C LEU A 54 -18.72 -4.12 -16.83
N GLN A 55 -19.86 -4.72 -16.52
CA GLN A 55 -20.44 -4.74 -15.19
C GLN A 55 -20.65 -6.18 -14.76
N TYR A 56 -20.49 -6.44 -13.47
CA TYR A 56 -20.57 -7.81 -12.97
C TYR A 56 -21.29 -7.89 -11.63
N LYS A 57 -21.89 -9.06 -11.39
CA LYS A 57 -22.47 -9.45 -10.10
C LYS A 57 -21.94 -10.82 -9.70
N LEU A 58 -21.56 -10.95 -8.44
CA LEU A 58 -21.07 -12.21 -7.87
C LEU A 58 -22.18 -12.87 -7.06
N ASP A 59 -22.33 -14.18 -7.23
CA ASP A 59 -23.11 -15.03 -6.34
C ASP A 59 -22.13 -15.94 -5.59
N ASN A 60 -22.04 -15.74 -4.28
CA ASN A 60 -21.12 -16.49 -3.44
C ASN A 60 -21.74 -17.77 -2.88
N GLU A 61 -23.08 -17.89 -2.88
CA GLU A 61 -23.81 -19.08 -2.43
C GLU A 61 -23.58 -20.23 -3.39
N PHE A 62 -23.72 -19.97 -4.70
CA PHE A 62 -23.53 -20.95 -5.78
C PHE A 62 -22.24 -20.75 -6.58
N GLU A 63 -21.32 -19.91 -6.10
CA GLU A 63 -20.05 -19.62 -6.74
C GLU A 63 -20.19 -19.21 -8.23
N LEU A 64 -21.13 -18.32 -8.54
CA LEU A 64 -21.39 -17.84 -9.91
C LEU A 64 -20.90 -16.40 -10.11
N VAL A 65 -20.61 -16.09 -11.37
CA VAL A 65 -20.28 -14.76 -11.84
C VAL A 65 -21.18 -14.42 -13.02
N PHE A 66 -21.89 -13.30 -12.92
CA PHE A 66 -22.72 -12.73 -13.97
C PHE A 66 -21.99 -11.52 -14.54
N VAL A 67 -21.70 -11.52 -15.84
CA VAL A 67 -20.98 -10.42 -16.52
C VAL A 67 -21.81 -9.91 -17.69
N VAL A 68 -22.00 -8.59 -17.74
CA VAL A 68 -22.57 -7.86 -18.87
C VAL A 68 -21.47 -7.00 -19.50
N ALA A 69 -21.36 -6.99 -20.82
CA ALA A 69 -20.55 -6.02 -21.55
C ALA A 69 -21.40 -5.19 -22.53
N TYR A 70 -21.09 -3.90 -22.60
CA TYR A 70 -21.71 -2.97 -23.55
C TYR A 70 -20.73 -1.84 -23.94
N GLN A 71 -20.97 -1.18 -25.07
CA GLN A 71 -20.15 -0.04 -25.51
C GLN A 71 -20.11 1.09 -24.48
N LYS A 72 -18.90 1.60 -24.19
CA LYS A 72 -18.67 2.66 -23.18
C LYS A 72 -19.42 3.97 -23.46
N ILE A 73 -19.72 4.26 -24.73
CA ILE A 73 -20.49 5.45 -25.13
C ILE A 73 -21.95 5.40 -24.64
N LEU A 74 -22.47 4.21 -24.33
CA LEU A 74 -23.84 4.00 -23.89
C LEU A 74 -23.91 4.11 -22.36
N GLN A 75 -24.84 4.91 -21.86
CA GLN A 75 -25.20 4.94 -20.44
C GLN A 75 -26.48 4.13 -20.22
N LEU A 76 -26.31 2.84 -19.93
CA LEU A 76 -27.42 1.92 -19.69
C LEU A 76 -27.77 1.88 -18.20
N SER A 77 -28.77 2.66 -17.79
CA SER A 77 -29.21 2.76 -16.39
C SER A 77 -29.93 1.52 -15.86
N TYR A 78 -30.32 0.59 -16.73
CA TYR A 78 -31.04 -0.62 -16.36
C TYR A 78 -30.14 -1.81 -16.02
N VAL A 79 -28.83 -1.72 -16.28
CA VAL A 79 -27.94 -2.90 -16.19
C VAL A 79 -27.85 -3.45 -14.77
N ASP A 80 -27.77 -2.58 -13.75
CA ASP A 80 -27.75 -3.03 -12.35
C ASP A 80 -29.05 -3.77 -11.97
N LYS A 81 -30.20 -3.24 -12.41
CA LYS A 81 -31.51 -3.89 -12.19
C LYS A 81 -31.59 -5.21 -12.96
N PHE A 82 -31.15 -5.23 -14.22
CA PHE A 82 -31.11 -6.41 -15.04
C PHE A 82 -30.25 -7.51 -14.40
N LEU A 83 -29.03 -7.17 -13.96
CA LEU A 83 -28.13 -8.09 -13.26
C LEU A 83 -28.76 -8.66 -11.98
N ASN A 84 -29.53 -7.84 -11.25
CA ASN A 84 -30.24 -8.31 -10.06
C ASN A 84 -31.40 -9.26 -10.39
N ASP A 85 -32.25 -8.89 -11.34
CA ASP A 85 -33.42 -9.66 -11.73
C ASP A 85 -32.99 -11.00 -12.36
N ILE A 86 -32.00 -10.99 -13.25
CA ILE A 86 -31.54 -12.19 -13.95
C ILE A 86 -30.77 -13.14 -13.04
N HIS A 87 -30.05 -12.61 -12.06
CA HIS A 87 -29.39 -13.40 -11.03
C HIS A 87 -30.41 -14.21 -10.24
N LEU A 88 -31.49 -13.57 -9.76
CA LEU A 88 -32.55 -14.24 -9.01
C LEU A 88 -33.27 -15.31 -9.86
N GLU A 89 -33.64 -14.97 -11.09
CA GLU A 89 -34.32 -15.91 -12.01
C GLU A 89 -33.46 -17.13 -12.35
N PHE A 90 -32.16 -16.93 -12.60
CA PHE A 90 -31.24 -18.05 -12.88
C PHE A 90 -31.10 -18.97 -11.67
N ARG A 91 -30.90 -18.37 -10.49
CA ARG A 91 -30.75 -19.09 -9.22
C ARG A 91 -31.99 -19.90 -8.88
N ASP A 92 -33.16 -19.28 -8.95
CA ASP A 92 -34.41 -19.91 -8.53
C ASP A 92 -34.81 -21.05 -9.50
N ARG A 93 -34.47 -20.93 -10.79
CA ARG A 93 -34.74 -21.95 -11.80
C ARG A 93 -33.81 -23.16 -11.71
N PHE A 94 -32.52 -22.95 -11.49
CA PHE A 94 -31.50 -24.02 -11.53
C PHE A 94 -30.94 -24.37 -10.15
N LYS A 95 -31.68 -24.06 -9.09
CA LYS A 95 -31.22 -24.24 -7.70
C LYS A 95 -30.74 -25.66 -7.42
N ASN A 96 -31.49 -26.67 -7.87
CA ASN A 96 -31.17 -28.07 -7.60
C ASN A 96 -29.88 -28.52 -8.30
N GLU A 97 -29.66 -28.06 -9.53
CA GLU A 97 -28.48 -28.34 -10.33
C GLU A 97 -27.24 -27.65 -9.75
N LEU A 98 -27.41 -26.41 -9.28
CA LEU A 98 -26.36 -25.61 -8.64
C LEU A 98 -25.97 -26.18 -7.27
N GLU A 99 -26.93 -26.60 -6.43
CA GLU A 99 -26.65 -27.25 -5.13
C GLU A 99 -25.87 -28.55 -5.28
N ASN A 100 -26.18 -29.34 -6.32
CA ASN A 100 -25.49 -30.60 -6.61
C ASN A 100 -24.16 -30.40 -7.37
N SER A 101 -23.74 -29.16 -7.65
CA SER A 101 -22.54 -28.86 -8.44
C SER A 101 -22.53 -29.53 -9.82
N SER A 102 -23.71 -29.71 -10.42
CA SER A 102 -23.87 -30.31 -11.75
C SER A 102 -23.62 -29.27 -12.83
N TRP A 103 -22.35 -28.92 -13.05
CA TRP A 103 -21.96 -27.83 -13.95
C TRP A 103 -22.14 -28.12 -15.45
N PHE A 104 -22.32 -29.39 -15.84
CA PHE A 104 -22.37 -29.84 -17.24
C PHE A 104 -23.79 -30.11 -17.74
N THR A 105 -24.82 -29.68 -17.00
CA THR A 105 -26.20 -29.70 -17.49
C THR A 105 -26.42 -28.64 -18.55
N ASN A 106 -27.36 -28.88 -19.46
CA ASN A 106 -27.74 -27.89 -20.45
C ASN A 106 -28.63 -26.82 -19.79
N PHE A 107 -28.06 -25.66 -19.49
CA PHE A 107 -28.79 -24.53 -18.90
C PHE A 107 -29.56 -23.77 -19.99
N GLU A 108 -30.73 -24.27 -20.35
CA GLU A 108 -31.61 -23.59 -21.32
C GLU A 108 -32.24 -22.33 -20.70
N PHE A 109 -31.60 -21.18 -20.97
CA PHE A 109 -31.93 -19.90 -20.32
C PHE A 109 -32.25 -18.74 -21.27
N GLU A 110 -32.26 -19.00 -22.59
CA GLU A 110 -32.38 -17.97 -23.62
C GLU A 110 -33.73 -17.22 -23.57
N GLN A 111 -34.85 -17.95 -23.44
CA GLN A 111 -36.19 -17.32 -23.37
C GLN A 111 -36.33 -16.43 -22.13
N VAL A 112 -35.82 -16.89 -20.99
CA VAL A 112 -35.86 -16.16 -19.71
C VAL A 112 -34.99 -14.92 -19.80
N TYR A 113 -33.79 -15.03 -20.38
CA TYR A 113 -32.93 -13.89 -20.63
C TYR A 113 -33.64 -12.78 -21.42
N HIS A 114 -34.26 -13.13 -22.56
CA HIS A 114 -34.96 -12.14 -23.39
C HIS A 114 -36.11 -11.47 -22.64
N MET A 115 -36.91 -12.25 -21.90
CA MET A 115 -38.00 -11.72 -21.08
C MET A 115 -37.50 -10.74 -20.00
N VAL A 116 -36.44 -11.10 -19.27
CA VAL A 116 -35.87 -10.25 -18.21
C VAL A 116 -35.22 -8.99 -18.80
N LEU A 117 -34.54 -9.11 -19.94
CA LEU A 117 -33.94 -7.99 -20.64
C LEU A 117 -35.01 -6.99 -21.10
N GLU A 118 -36.07 -7.46 -21.77
CA GLU A 118 -37.18 -6.62 -22.20
C GLU A 118 -37.86 -5.91 -21.01
N ARG A 119 -38.07 -6.62 -19.91
CA ARG A 119 -38.64 -6.05 -18.68
C ARG A 119 -37.75 -4.96 -18.09
N ALA A 120 -36.44 -5.15 -18.09
CA ALA A 120 -35.47 -4.16 -17.60
C ALA A 120 -35.41 -2.92 -18.52
N GLU A 121 -35.43 -3.11 -19.84
CA GLU A 121 -35.48 -2.01 -20.80
C GLU A 121 -36.79 -1.22 -20.69
N HIS A 122 -37.93 -1.89 -20.57
CA HIS A 122 -39.22 -1.24 -20.37
C HIS A 122 -39.27 -0.46 -19.05
N TRP A 123 -38.71 -1.02 -17.98
CA TRP A 123 -38.58 -0.33 -16.70
C TRP A 123 -37.78 0.98 -16.84
N SER A 124 -36.64 0.96 -17.54
CA SER A 124 -35.85 2.18 -17.76
C SER A 124 -36.57 3.21 -18.62
N ARG A 125 -37.29 2.78 -19.67
CA ARG A 125 -38.16 3.67 -20.47
C ARG A 125 -39.28 4.29 -19.63
N SER A 126 -39.86 3.54 -18.70
CA SER A 126 -40.89 4.05 -17.79
C SER A 126 -40.31 5.06 -16.79
N GLN A 127 -39.13 4.78 -16.22
CA GLN A 127 -38.41 5.68 -15.33
C GLN A 127 -38.00 6.98 -16.01
N ALA A 128 -37.58 6.91 -17.29
CA ALA A 128 -37.25 8.08 -18.08
C ALA A 128 -38.46 8.98 -18.41
N LYS A 129 -39.68 8.41 -18.41
CA LYS A 129 -40.95 9.15 -18.59
C LYS A 129 -41.45 9.81 -17.30
N ILE A 130 -40.97 9.39 -16.13
CA ILE A 130 -41.31 10.04 -14.86
C ILE A 130 -40.57 11.38 -14.84
N PRO A 131 -41.28 12.52 -14.73
CA PRO A 131 -40.60 13.81 -14.62
C PRO A 131 -39.70 13.78 -13.39
N LYS A 132 -38.39 14.03 -13.60
CA LYS A 132 -37.42 14.12 -12.51
C LYS A 132 -37.90 15.18 -11.52
N GLN A 133 -38.40 14.74 -10.37
CA GLN A 133 -38.69 15.64 -9.27
C GLN A 133 -37.38 16.32 -8.89
N MET A 134 -37.38 17.66 -8.85
CA MET A 134 -36.21 18.43 -8.46
C MET A 134 -35.81 17.96 -7.06
N ARG A 135 -34.60 17.40 -6.94
CA ARG A 135 -34.05 16.97 -5.65
C ARG A 135 -34.10 18.15 -4.69
N THR A 136 -34.64 17.94 -3.50
CA THR A 136 -34.60 18.94 -2.44
C THR A 136 -33.15 19.18 -2.02
N PHE A 137 -32.90 20.35 -1.42
CA PHE A 137 -31.55 20.72 -0.98
C PHE A 137 -30.93 19.67 -0.05
N ASP A 138 -31.71 18.92 0.72
CA ASP A 138 -31.20 17.88 1.63
C ASP A 138 -30.83 16.56 0.94
N GLU A 139 -31.35 16.30 -0.26
CA GLU A 139 -31.11 15.08 -1.02
C GLU A 139 -29.89 15.16 -1.97
N SER A 140 -29.37 16.36 -2.19
CA SER A 140 -28.21 16.56 -3.07
C SER A 140 -26.88 16.27 -2.35
N LEU A 141 -26.04 15.44 -2.95
CA LEU A 141 -24.71 15.14 -2.40
C LEU A 141 -23.79 16.38 -2.39
N LYS A 142 -24.03 17.35 -3.28
CA LYS A 142 -23.27 18.61 -3.30
C LYS A 142 -23.59 19.47 -2.07
N SER A 143 -24.86 19.59 -1.70
CA SER A 143 -25.29 20.35 -0.52
C SER A 143 -24.90 19.64 0.77
N LYS A 144 -24.93 18.31 0.84
CA LYS A 144 -24.35 17.57 1.99
C LYS A 144 -22.86 17.85 2.18
N LYS A 145 -22.08 17.94 1.08
CA LYS A 145 -20.68 18.38 1.14
C LYS A 145 -20.52 19.83 1.58
N THR A 146 -21.39 20.73 1.13
CA THR A 146 -21.39 22.14 1.58
C THR A 146 -21.73 22.25 3.07
N ILE A 147 -22.72 21.50 3.55
CA ILE A 147 -23.14 21.44 4.96
C ILE A 147 -22.02 20.83 5.82
N ALA A 148 -21.41 19.72 5.39
CA ALA A 148 -20.26 19.12 6.07
C ALA A 148 -19.09 20.10 6.19
N SER A 149 -18.78 20.85 5.13
CA SER A 149 -17.73 21.88 5.15
C SER A 149 -18.06 23.11 6.01
N MET A 150 -19.32 23.32 6.36
CA MET A 150 -19.78 24.35 7.30
C MET A 150 -19.78 23.85 8.75
N ILE A 151 -20.06 22.57 8.97
CA ILE A 151 -20.07 21.94 10.31
C ILE A 151 -18.64 21.75 10.83
N GLU A 152 -17.67 21.42 9.98
CA GLU A 152 -16.25 21.24 10.36
C GLU A 152 -15.53 22.53 10.82
N ARG A 153 -16.15 23.71 10.70
CA ARG A 153 -15.54 24.97 11.16
C ARG A 153 -15.97 25.41 12.56
N LYS A 154 -16.76 24.61 13.28
CA LYS A 154 -17.38 25.02 14.55
C LYS A 154 -17.22 24.03 15.70
N SER A 155 -16.16 23.25 15.71
CA SER A 155 -15.76 22.45 16.88
C SER A 155 -14.26 22.57 17.12
N ASP A 156 -13.82 23.77 17.54
CA ASP A 156 -12.74 23.86 18.53
C ASP A 156 -12.73 25.23 19.20
N LYS A 157 -12.70 25.19 20.54
CA LYS A 157 -12.70 26.28 21.54
C LYS A 157 -14.07 26.81 21.99
N ASP A 158 -14.54 26.37 23.16
CA ASP A 158 -14.21 27.07 24.42
C ASP A 158 -14.91 26.47 25.66
N ASP A 159 -14.14 26.37 26.74
CA ASP A 159 -14.56 26.06 28.11
C ASP A 159 -15.25 27.27 28.78
N LYS A 160 -16.40 27.01 29.43
CA LYS A 160 -17.01 27.65 30.63
C LYS A 160 -17.15 29.21 30.74
N LYS A 161 -18.38 29.69 30.44
CA LYS A 161 -19.38 30.50 31.23
C LYS A 161 -18.96 31.69 32.14
N PRO A 162 -19.89 32.63 32.53
CA PRO A 162 -21.16 33.06 31.90
C PRO A 162 -21.43 34.61 31.96
N ALA A 163 -22.38 35.13 31.16
CA ALA A 163 -23.11 36.34 31.54
C ALA A 163 -24.52 36.41 30.89
N LYS A 164 -25.43 37.05 31.62
CA LYS A 164 -26.89 36.97 31.58
C LYS A 164 -27.56 37.64 30.38
N ILE A 165 -28.74 37.11 30.06
CA ILE A 165 -29.76 37.62 29.13
C ILE A 165 -30.43 38.88 29.72
N GLN A 166 -30.69 39.89 28.89
CA GLN A 166 -31.89 40.72 29.01
C GLN A 166 -32.36 41.19 27.63
N ASP A 167 -33.63 40.88 27.34
CA ASP A 167 -34.40 41.22 26.14
C ASP A 167 -34.75 42.73 26.05
N VAL A 168 -35.10 43.19 24.84
CA VAL A 168 -36.29 44.00 24.45
C VAL A 168 -36.10 44.58 23.02
N PRO A 169 -37.16 44.76 22.20
CA PRO A 169 -37.18 44.24 20.83
C PRO A 169 -37.27 45.26 19.67
N LYS A 170 -36.99 44.73 18.47
CA LYS A 170 -37.45 45.04 17.10
C LYS A 170 -37.71 46.50 16.70
N GLN A 171 -36.94 46.97 15.70
CA GLN A 171 -37.45 47.84 14.64
C GLN A 171 -36.93 47.39 13.26
N GLU A 172 -37.79 47.60 12.28
CA GLU A 172 -37.86 46.96 10.96
C GLU A 172 -36.84 47.48 9.95
N LEU A 173 -36.42 46.60 9.03
CA LEU A 173 -35.66 46.93 7.84
C LEU A 173 -36.57 46.81 6.60
N PRO A 174 -36.67 47.85 5.75
CA PRO A 174 -37.24 47.68 4.41
C PRO A 174 -36.19 47.16 3.42
N LYS A 175 -36.68 46.33 2.49
CA LYS A 175 -35.96 45.64 1.42
C LYS A 175 -35.72 46.53 0.20
N HIS A 176 -34.56 46.43 -0.44
CA HIS A 176 -34.39 46.56 -1.90
C HIS A 176 -33.16 45.74 -2.34
N GLN A 177 -33.29 44.70 -3.17
CA GLN A 177 -33.44 44.71 -4.64
C GLN A 177 -32.25 45.37 -5.38
N MET A 178 -31.63 44.56 -6.24
CA MET A 178 -30.50 44.89 -7.12
C MET A 178 -30.97 45.73 -8.32
N GLU A 179 -30.19 46.73 -8.73
CA GLU A 179 -29.78 46.90 -10.14
C GLU A 179 -28.67 47.97 -10.38
N ARG A 180 -27.72 47.56 -11.22
CA ARG A 180 -26.81 48.21 -12.21
C ARG A 180 -26.28 49.66 -12.09
N ASN A 181 -24.95 49.74 -12.19
CA ASN A 181 -24.05 50.69 -12.87
C ASN A 181 -24.42 52.19 -12.95
N GLY A 182 -23.63 53.01 -12.26
CA GLY A 182 -23.45 54.45 -12.44
C GLY A 182 -22.21 54.91 -11.67
N GLU A 183 -21.53 55.93 -12.16
CA GLU A 183 -20.20 56.41 -11.77
C GLU A 183 -19.98 56.60 -10.25
N LEU A 184 -18.75 56.34 -9.78
CA LEU A 184 -18.36 56.66 -8.40
C LEU A 184 -18.15 58.17 -8.29
N ASP A 185 -18.98 58.84 -7.49
CA ASP A 185 -18.89 60.27 -7.18
C ASP A 185 -17.46 60.69 -6.77
N GLU A 186 -16.94 61.77 -7.36
CA GLU A 186 -15.60 62.31 -7.11
C GLU A 186 -15.32 62.59 -5.61
N GLU A 187 -16.35 62.92 -4.83
CA GLU A 187 -16.22 63.11 -3.37
C GLU A 187 -15.81 61.83 -2.63
N THR A 188 -16.26 60.66 -3.09
CA THR A 188 -15.90 59.37 -2.47
C THR A 188 -14.46 58.96 -2.81
N LEU A 189 -13.97 59.33 -4.00
CA LEU A 189 -12.58 59.14 -4.42
C LEU A 189 -11.61 60.06 -3.66
N ILE A 190 -12.00 61.31 -3.40
CA ILE A 190 -11.21 62.27 -2.61
C ILE A 190 -11.15 61.83 -1.14
N ALA A 191 -12.28 61.37 -0.56
CA ALA A 191 -12.31 60.87 0.82
C ALA A 191 -11.44 59.61 1.00
N ASN A 192 -11.43 58.71 0.02
CA ASN A 192 -10.58 57.52 0.05
C ASN A 192 -9.08 57.85 -0.14
N ARG A 193 -8.74 58.84 -0.98
CA ARG A 193 -7.37 59.36 -1.11
C ARG A 193 -6.89 60.08 0.16
N MET A 194 -7.74 60.86 0.83
CA MET A 194 -7.39 61.51 2.10
C MET A 194 -7.15 60.50 3.23
N LYS A 195 -7.96 59.43 3.32
CA LYS A 195 -7.74 58.34 4.29
C LYS A 195 -6.44 57.57 4.04
N LEU A 196 -6.04 57.38 2.78
CA LEU A 196 -4.76 56.77 2.43
C LEU A 196 -3.58 57.70 2.78
N ALA A 197 -3.71 59.01 2.52
CA ALA A 197 -2.70 60.01 2.86
C ALA A 197 -2.50 60.15 4.38
N GLN A 198 -3.56 60.10 5.18
CA GLN A 198 -3.47 60.10 6.64
C GLN A 198 -2.79 58.84 7.20
N LYS A 199 -3.00 57.67 6.59
CA LYS A 199 -2.29 56.43 6.97
C LYS A 199 -0.80 56.44 6.58
N MET A 200 -0.45 57.13 5.50
CA MET A 200 0.93 57.22 5.00
C MET A 200 1.76 58.34 5.69
N ALA A 201 1.10 59.34 6.29
CA ALA A 201 1.74 60.43 7.03
C ALA A 201 2.21 60.05 8.45
N GLY A 202 1.90 58.83 8.93
CA GLY A 202 2.29 58.33 10.25
C GLY A 202 3.72 57.78 10.36
N GLN A 203 4.56 57.86 9.33
CA GLN A 203 5.95 57.38 9.38
C GLN A 203 6.95 58.36 8.78
N LYS A 204 7.59 59.15 9.66
CA LYS A 204 8.95 59.76 9.60
C LYS A 204 8.97 60.95 10.58
N LYS A 205 9.99 61.30 11.35
CA LYS A 205 11.44 61.05 11.44
C LYS A 205 11.84 61.35 12.90
N LYS A 206 12.79 60.62 13.51
CA LYS A 206 13.55 61.14 14.68
C LYS A 206 14.79 61.87 14.19
N ALA A 207 14.98 63.07 14.71
CA ALA A 207 16.06 64.01 14.41
C ALA A 207 17.34 63.69 15.20
N ASP A 208 18.46 64.12 14.62
CA ASP A 208 19.81 64.15 15.19
C ASP A 208 19.88 64.86 16.56
N LYS A 209 20.55 64.24 17.53
CA LYS A 209 21.15 64.90 18.70
C LYS A 209 22.52 64.32 19.00
N GLN A 210 23.44 65.22 19.34
CA GLN A 210 24.89 65.08 19.50
C GLN A 210 25.35 64.04 20.54
N LYS A 211 26.60 63.59 20.32
CA LYS A 211 27.42 62.63 21.08
C LYS A 211 27.67 63.02 22.54
N SER A 212 27.60 62.02 23.42
CA SER A 212 28.47 61.80 24.60
C SER A 212 28.75 60.28 24.72
N PRO A 213 29.96 59.85 25.12
CA PRO A 213 30.42 58.47 24.91
C PRO A 213 29.93 57.52 26.01
N LYS A 214 29.34 56.38 25.61
CA LYS A 214 29.06 55.24 26.49
C LYS A 214 29.28 53.92 25.72
N PRO A 215 29.68 52.85 26.43
CA PRO A 215 30.72 51.91 26.01
C PRO A 215 30.23 50.91 24.95
N GLU A 216 31.18 50.41 24.15
CA GLU A 216 30.96 49.35 23.16
C GLU A 216 30.21 48.16 23.80
N LYS A 217 28.96 47.96 23.39
CA LYS A 217 28.26 46.71 23.64
C LYS A 217 28.82 45.69 22.66
N ALA A 218 29.63 44.77 23.19
CA ALA A 218 30.07 43.57 22.51
C ALA A 218 28.90 42.93 21.74
N GLY A 219 29.05 42.84 20.42
CA GLY A 219 28.13 42.10 19.58
C GLY A 219 27.99 40.67 20.12
N LYS A 220 26.76 40.15 20.17
CA LYS A 220 26.51 38.76 20.56
C LYS A 220 27.31 37.86 19.64
N LYS A 221 28.41 37.30 20.14
CA LYS A 221 29.14 36.23 19.46
C LYS A 221 28.21 35.01 19.41
N PRO A 222 28.05 34.36 18.25
CA PRO A 222 27.30 33.12 18.19
C PRO A 222 27.93 32.12 19.15
N ARG A 223 27.11 31.38 19.89
CA ARG A 223 27.58 30.30 20.76
C ARG A 223 28.17 29.21 19.86
N ILE A 224 29.50 29.10 19.89
CA ILE A 224 30.23 27.99 19.29
C ILE A 224 30.09 26.82 20.27
N TRP A 225 29.50 25.72 19.81
CA TRP A 225 29.51 24.47 20.57
C TRP A 225 30.94 23.93 20.57
N GLU A 226 31.44 23.41 21.69
CA GLU A 226 32.81 22.88 21.79
C GLU A 226 33.08 21.73 20.79
N LEU A 227 32.03 21.10 20.24
CA LEU A 227 32.07 20.08 19.19
C LEU A 227 31.63 20.60 17.80
N GLY A 228 31.44 21.91 17.64
CA GLY A 228 31.05 22.53 16.37
C GLY A 228 32.27 22.78 15.49
N GLY A 229 32.53 21.88 14.55
CA GLY A 229 33.63 22.00 13.58
C GLY A 229 33.53 23.27 12.71
N THR A 230 34.67 23.80 12.33
CA THR A 230 34.84 24.93 11.41
C THR A 230 35.11 24.45 9.98
N THR A 231 34.99 25.34 8.98
CA THR A 231 35.33 25.02 7.58
C THR A 231 36.79 24.61 7.37
N LYS A 232 37.69 24.90 8.33
CA LYS A 232 39.06 24.41 8.35
C LYS A 232 39.17 22.94 8.78
N ASP A 233 38.22 22.47 9.58
CA ASP A 233 38.15 21.06 10.00
C ASP A 233 37.61 20.16 8.88
N LEU A 234 37.03 20.74 7.81
CA LEU A 234 36.55 19.97 6.67
C LEU A 234 37.66 19.17 6.00
N ALA A 235 38.88 19.74 5.88
CA ALA A 235 40.02 19.07 5.26
C ALA A 235 40.62 17.95 6.15
N THR A 236 40.49 18.05 7.47
CA THR A 236 40.91 16.99 8.42
C THR A 236 39.84 15.93 8.62
N LEU A 237 38.57 16.26 8.41
CA LEU A 237 37.41 15.35 8.47
C LEU A 237 37.09 14.70 7.11
N GLU A 238 37.72 15.15 6.02
CA GLU A 238 37.60 14.56 4.69
C GLU A 238 38.24 13.16 4.65
N ARG A 239 37.41 12.12 4.77
CA ARG A 239 37.82 10.70 4.70
C ARG A 239 37.57 10.06 3.33
N THR A 240 37.46 10.89 2.29
CA THR A 240 37.14 10.40 0.94
C THR A 240 38.30 9.57 0.36
N LYS A 241 39.55 9.82 0.81
CA LYS A 241 40.72 8.98 0.54
C LYS A 241 41.31 8.48 1.85
N ASP A 242 41.60 7.20 1.91
CA ASP A 242 42.18 6.54 3.08
C ASP A 242 43.61 7.06 3.33
N LYS A 243 43.98 7.30 4.59
CA LYS A 243 45.38 7.55 4.96
C LYS A 243 46.13 6.21 4.99
N PRO A 244 47.46 6.21 4.82
CA PRO A 244 48.26 4.98 4.88
C PRO A 244 48.04 4.18 6.17
N GLU A 245 47.78 4.87 7.27
CA GLU A 245 47.51 4.29 8.60
C GLU A 245 46.13 3.58 8.69
N ASP A 246 45.16 3.94 7.84
CA ASP A 246 43.81 3.35 7.83
C ASP A 246 43.74 1.99 7.10
N ASN A 247 44.84 1.57 6.44
CA ASN A 247 44.96 0.27 5.77
C ASN A 247 45.34 -0.87 6.73
N ASP A 248 45.92 -0.55 7.89
CA ASP A 248 46.42 -1.53 8.88
C ASP A 248 45.38 -1.91 9.94
N ASP A 249 44.16 -1.38 9.87
CA ASP A 249 43.04 -1.81 10.71
C ASP A 249 42.64 -3.24 10.33
N TYR A 250 43.29 -4.20 10.99
CA TYR A 250 43.00 -5.63 10.94
C TYR A 250 41.55 -5.85 11.38
N VAL A 251 40.62 -5.87 10.43
CA VAL A 251 39.23 -6.28 10.68
C VAL A 251 39.29 -7.75 11.04
N ALA A 252 39.13 -8.08 12.33
CA ALA A 252 39.02 -9.45 12.78
C ALA A 252 37.79 -10.10 12.13
N ALA A 253 38.00 -10.83 11.04
CA ALA A 253 36.95 -11.47 10.28
C ALA A 253 36.33 -12.59 11.12
N ASN A 254 35.06 -12.42 11.52
CA ASN A 254 34.30 -13.49 12.18
C ASN A 254 33.99 -14.60 11.17
N THR A 255 34.98 -15.46 10.96
CA THR A 255 34.98 -16.52 9.93
C THR A 255 33.87 -17.56 10.16
N ALA A 256 33.27 -17.59 11.35
CA ALA A 256 32.13 -18.47 11.66
C ALA A 256 30.87 -18.18 10.81
N LEU A 257 30.77 -17.00 10.22
CA LEU A 257 29.63 -16.61 9.36
C LEU A 257 29.70 -17.21 7.95
N VAL A 258 30.90 -17.55 7.47
CA VAL A 258 31.13 -18.05 6.10
C VAL A 258 30.52 -19.45 5.95
N GLY A 259 29.80 -19.69 4.85
CA GLY A 259 29.11 -20.95 4.57
C GLY A 259 27.67 -21.01 5.08
N GLN A 260 27.19 -20.05 5.88
CA GLN A 260 25.86 -20.11 6.49
C GLN A 260 24.70 -19.82 5.52
N MET A 261 24.97 -19.16 4.39
CA MET A 261 23.97 -18.66 3.43
C MET A 261 24.17 -19.17 1.99
N LYS A 262 24.70 -20.39 1.83
CA LYS A 262 24.74 -21.06 0.53
C LYS A 262 23.35 -21.50 0.08
N GLY A 263 23.02 -21.26 -1.19
CA GLY A 263 21.74 -21.61 -1.80
C GLY A 263 20.62 -20.63 -1.47
N SER A 264 19.39 -21.14 -1.40
CA SER A 264 18.21 -20.36 -1.04
C SER A 264 18.31 -19.84 0.40
N ILE A 265 17.84 -18.61 0.62
CA ILE A 265 17.77 -18.04 1.96
C ILE A 265 16.82 -18.87 2.83
N ARG A 266 17.14 -18.97 4.13
CA ARG A 266 16.30 -19.66 5.10
C ARG A 266 15.01 -18.89 5.33
N ASP A 267 13.92 -19.63 5.44
CA ASP A 267 12.61 -19.06 5.77
C ASP A 267 12.62 -18.41 7.15
N LEU A 268 11.84 -17.34 7.26
CA LEU A 268 11.56 -16.68 8.52
C LEU A 268 10.80 -17.64 9.44
N GLU A 269 11.45 -18.03 10.52
CA GLU A 269 10.82 -18.71 11.64
C GLU A 269 10.18 -17.64 12.52
N VAL A 270 8.85 -17.63 12.59
CA VAL A 270 8.11 -16.81 13.54
C VAL A 270 7.82 -17.73 14.73
N ASN A 271 8.27 -17.36 15.93
CA ASN A 271 8.07 -18.17 17.13
C ASN A 271 6.58 -18.38 17.40
N SER A 272 6.04 -19.48 16.88
CA SER A 272 4.78 -20.05 17.33
C SER A 272 5.08 -20.90 18.55
N GLU A 273 5.43 -20.28 19.67
CA GLU A 273 5.31 -20.99 20.93
C GLU A 273 3.85 -21.40 21.08
N SER A 274 3.68 -22.71 21.06
CA SER A 274 2.43 -23.43 21.25
C SER A 274 1.95 -23.21 22.67
N GLU A 275 1.13 -22.18 22.85
CA GLU A 275 0.09 -22.17 23.88
C GLU A 275 -1.18 -22.76 23.27
N ASP A 276 -1.08 -23.98 22.75
CA ASP A 276 -2.22 -24.88 22.61
C ASP A 276 -2.24 -25.73 23.90
N SER A 277 -2.62 -25.09 25.01
CA SER A 277 -3.01 -25.79 26.23
C SER A 277 -3.89 -24.87 27.07
N SER A 278 -5.16 -25.27 27.16
CA SER A 278 -6.08 -25.00 28.27
C SER A 278 -6.52 -23.55 28.52
N ASP A 279 -7.31 -22.99 27.59
CA ASP A 279 -8.48 -22.19 28.02
C ASP A 279 -9.63 -23.16 28.36
N GLN A 280 -9.44 -23.92 29.44
CA GLN A 280 -10.57 -24.46 30.20
C GLN A 280 -10.90 -23.42 31.25
N GLU A 281 -12.14 -22.93 31.22
CA GLU A 281 -12.75 -22.08 32.23
C GLU A 281 -12.39 -22.57 33.64
N GLU A 282 -11.53 -21.85 34.36
CA GLU A 282 -11.39 -22.00 35.81
C GLU A 282 -12.67 -21.52 36.47
N THR A 283 -13.62 -22.44 36.63
CA THR A 283 -14.79 -22.24 37.46
C THR A 283 -14.37 -22.49 38.91
N GLU A 284 -14.38 -21.43 39.73
CA GLU A 284 -14.16 -21.50 41.17
C GLU A 284 -15.10 -22.53 41.83
N GLN A 285 -14.52 -23.60 42.39
CA GLN A 285 -15.24 -24.58 43.19
C GLN A 285 -15.55 -24.02 44.59
N SER A 286 -16.77 -23.53 44.78
CA SER A 286 -17.41 -23.50 46.11
C SER A 286 -18.31 -24.73 46.26
N LYS A 287 -18.07 -25.53 47.31
CA LYS A 287 -18.81 -26.76 47.62
C LYS A 287 -20.07 -26.49 48.45
N GLN A 288 -21.06 -27.37 48.23
CA GLN A 288 -22.28 -27.69 49.04
C GLN A 288 -23.55 -26.91 48.64
N GLN A 289 -24.75 -27.48 48.44
CA GLN A 289 -25.30 -28.81 48.69
C GLN A 289 -26.63 -29.00 47.87
N VAL A 290 -26.83 -30.20 47.29
CA VAL A 290 -28.06 -30.98 47.08
C VAL A 290 -29.43 -30.27 46.90
N GLN A 291 -30.07 -30.48 45.72
CA GLN A 291 -31.38 -31.15 45.61
C GLN A 291 -31.77 -31.48 44.15
N LYS A 292 -32.28 -32.71 43.95
CA LYS A 292 -32.80 -33.29 42.70
C LYS A 292 -34.02 -32.53 42.17
N LYS A 293 -34.12 -32.40 40.83
CA LYS A 293 -35.30 -32.79 40.02
C LYS A 293 -35.04 -32.64 38.50
N THR A 294 -35.08 -33.77 37.81
CA THR A 294 -35.78 -34.01 36.54
C THR A 294 -35.98 -32.83 35.57
N SER A 295 -35.13 -32.73 34.53
CA SER A 295 -35.55 -32.28 33.18
C SER A 295 -34.47 -32.57 32.14
N MET A 296 -34.39 -33.83 31.70
CA MET A 296 -33.57 -34.26 30.56
C MET A 296 -34.46 -34.31 29.31
N PHE A 297 -35.09 -33.20 28.87
CA PHE A 297 -35.90 -33.18 27.62
C PHE A 297 -36.14 -31.77 27.01
N SER A 298 -35.16 -30.86 26.93
CA SER A 298 -35.34 -29.63 26.11
C SER A 298 -34.11 -29.02 25.40
N MET A 299 -32.98 -29.72 25.27
CA MET A 299 -31.84 -29.24 24.44
C MET A 299 -31.58 -30.03 23.16
N PHE A 300 -32.60 -30.71 22.62
CA PHE A 300 -32.57 -31.27 21.26
C PHE A 300 -33.69 -30.66 20.42
N LYS A 301 -33.62 -29.33 20.20
CA LYS A 301 -34.41 -28.67 19.15
C LYS A 301 -33.84 -27.30 18.74
N SER A 302 -32.56 -27.24 18.40
CA SER A 302 -32.15 -26.40 17.26
C SER A 302 -31.78 -27.35 16.14
N LEU A 303 -32.82 -27.84 15.47
CA LEU A 303 -32.69 -28.43 14.15
C LEU A 303 -31.87 -27.48 13.29
N VAL A 304 -30.70 -28.00 12.91
CA VAL A 304 -29.77 -27.48 11.93
C VAL A 304 -30.55 -27.26 10.64
N GLY A 305 -31.12 -26.07 10.51
CA GLY A 305 -31.35 -25.47 9.22
C GLY A 305 -30.01 -24.89 8.79
N SER A 306 -29.58 -25.24 7.59
CA SER A 306 -28.52 -24.60 6.82
C SER A 306 -28.77 -23.09 6.76
N LYS A 307 -28.43 -22.37 7.84
CA LYS A 307 -28.65 -20.93 7.94
C LYS A 307 -27.59 -20.28 7.06
N SER A 308 -28.05 -19.72 5.95
CA SER A 308 -27.22 -18.87 5.09
C SER A 308 -26.65 -17.72 5.91
N LEU A 309 -25.34 -17.49 5.81
CA LEU A 309 -24.67 -16.39 6.49
C LEU A 309 -25.22 -15.04 5.97
N LYS A 310 -25.80 -14.26 6.87
CA LYS A 310 -26.19 -12.88 6.60
C LYS A 310 -25.11 -11.92 7.07
N GLN A 311 -24.99 -10.77 6.42
CA GLN A 311 -24.02 -9.75 6.77
C GLN A 311 -24.15 -9.28 8.23
N GLU A 312 -25.40 -9.16 8.73
CA GLU A 312 -25.71 -8.79 10.12
C GLU A 312 -25.15 -9.78 11.15
N ASP A 313 -25.16 -11.08 10.83
CA ASP A 313 -24.65 -12.13 11.73
C ASP A 313 -23.11 -12.08 11.84
N MET A 314 -22.42 -11.59 10.81
CA MET A 314 -20.96 -11.54 10.73
C MET A 314 -20.34 -10.24 11.26
N LEU A 315 -21.12 -9.15 11.25
CA LEU A 315 -20.67 -7.81 11.65
C LEU A 315 -19.88 -7.76 12.98
N PRO A 316 -20.37 -8.34 14.10
CA PRO A 316 -19.66 -8.24 15.37
C PRO A 316 -18.33 -9.01 15.37
N VAL A 317 -18.22 -10.08 14.58
CA VAL A 317 -16.97 -10.85 14.43
C VAL A 317 -15.98 -10.08 13.57
N LEU A 318 -16.46 -9.52 12.45
CA LEU A 318 -15.64 -8.73 11.53
C LEU A 318 -15.06 -7.47 12.19
N GLU A 319 -15.83 -6.81 13.06
CA GLU A 319 -15.32 -5.66 13.85
C GLU A 319 -14.21 -6.08 14.81
N LYS A 320 -14.40 -7.17 15.57
CA LYS A 320 -13.36 -7.70 16.48
C LYS A 320 -12.08 -8.08 15.72
N LEU A 321 -12.22 -8.73 14.56
CA LEU A 321 -11.08 -9.11 13.73
C LEU A 321 -10.40 -7.89 13.11
N LYS A 322 -11.16 -6.87 12.71
CA LYS A 322 -10.61 -5.60 12.24
C LYS A 322 -9.74 -4.96 13.32
N ASP A 323 -10.26 -4.82 14.53
CA ASP A 323 -9.54 -4.22 15.65
C ASP A 323 -8.29 -5.03 16.03
N HIS A 324 -8.38 -6.37 15.92
CA HIS A 324 -7.23 -7.26 16.08
C HIS A 324 -6.13 -6.99 15.03
N LEU A 325 -6.49 -6.93 13.75
CA LEU A 325 -5.53 -6.62 12.67
C LEU A 325 -4.87 -5.25 12.88
N ILE A 326 -5.64 -4.24 13.28
CA ILE A 326 -5.11 -2.90 13.56
C ILE A 326 -4.12 -2.93 14.72
N THR A 327 -4.45 -3.66 15.79
CA THR A 327 -3.57 -3.83 16.96
C THR A 327 -2.24 -4.50 16.59
N LYS A 328 -2.28 -5.44 15.64
CA LYS A 328 -1.12 -6.11 15.05
C LYS A 328 -0.42 -5.31 13.94
N ASN A 329 -0.66 -4.00 13.88
CA ASN A 329 -0.01 -3.04 12.96
C ASN A 329 -0.40 -3.19 11.47
N VAL A 330 -1.60 -3.69 11.16
CA VAL A 330 -2.19 -3.56 9.81
C VAL A 330 -2.81 -2.17 9.68
N ALA A 331 -2.60 -1.50 8.55
CA ALA A 331 -3.19 -0.18 8.33
C ALA A 331 -4.73 -0.23 8.38
N ALA A 332 -5.35 0.75 9.05
CA ALA A 332 -6.78 0.70 9.38
C ALA A 332 -7.69 0.60 8.16
N ASP A 333 -7.39 1.35 7.09
CA ASP A 333 -8.11 1.28 5.82
C ASP A 333 -7.97 -0.10 5.15
N ILE A 334 -6.80 -0.73 5.27
CA ILE A 334 -6.56 -2.08 4.72
C ILE A 334 -7.31 -3.12 5.55
N ALA A 335 -7.27 -3.04 6.88
CA ALA A 335 -8.03 -3.93 7.76
C ALA A 335 -9.55 -3.86 7.48
N GLN A 336 -10.09 -2.65 7.29
CA GLN A 336 -11.49 -2.46 6.91
C GLN A 336 -11.81 -3.12 5.56
N LYS A 337 -11.02 -2.84 4.52
CA LYS A 337 -11.20 -3.44 3.18
C LYS A 337 -11.11 -4.96 3.19
N LEU A 338 -10.24 -5.54 4.02
CA LEU A 338 -10.12 -6.98 4.18
C LEU A 338 -11.37 -7.57 4.84
N CYS A 339 -11.83 -6.99 5.94
CA CYS A 339 -13.05 -7.44 6.61
C CYS A 339 -14.29 -7.28 5.71
N ASP A 340 -14.40 -6.20 4.96
CA ASP A 340 -15.49 -5.98 4.00
C ASP A 340 -15.48 -7.05 2.90
N SER A 341 -14.30 -7.34 2.35
CA SER A 341 -14.12 -8.37 1.31
C SER A 341 -14.49 -9.77 1.81
N VAL A 342 -14.10 -10.10 3.05
CA VAL A 342 -14.47 -11.37 3.70
C VAL A 342 -15.97 -11.43 3.97
N GLY A 343 -16.57 -10.34 4.45
CA GLY A 343 -18.01 -10.23 4.69
C GLY A 343 -18.81 -10.46 3.42
N THR A 344 -18.43 -9.82 2.31
CA THR A 344 -19.06 -10.07 1.00
C THR A 344 -18.85 -11.51 0.55
N LYS A 345 -17.64 -12.06 0.68
CA LYS A 345 -17.31 -13.44 0.25
C LYS A 345 -18.11 -14.53 0.98
N LEU A 346 -18.45 -14.28 2.23
CA LEU A 346 -19.19 -15.21 3.09
C LEU A 346 -20.71 -15.00 3.05
N GLU A 347 -21.19 -13.86 2.58
CA GLU A 347 -22.61 -13.59 2.44
C GLU A 347 -23.29 -14.63 1.54
N GLY A 348 -24.35 -15.26 2.05
CA GLY A 348 -25.11 -16.32 1.37
C GLY A 348 -24.51 -17.72 1.52
N LYS A 349 -23.27 -17.89 1.99
CA LYS A 349 -22.69 -19.22 2.19
C LYS A 349 -23.39 -19.99 3.31
N ILE A 350 -23.60 -21.28 3.09
CA ILE A 350 -24.17 -22.20 4.08
C ILE A 350 -23.04 -22.71 4.98
N LEU A 351 -23.22 -22.58 6.29
CA LEU A 351 -22.28 -23.13 7.27
C LEU A 351 -22.34 -24.65 7.33
N GLY A 352 -21.19 -25.29 7.53
CA GLY A 352 -21.11 -26.71 7.87
C GLY A 352 -21.79 -26.98 9.22
N THR A 353 -22.24 -28.22 9.43
CA THR A 353 -23.02 -28.63 10.62
C THR A 353 -22.32 -28.34 11.96
N PHE A 354 -21.00 -28.25 11.97
CA PHE A 354 -20.18 -28.00 13.16
C PHE A 354 -19.41 -26.67 13.12
N ASP A 355 -19.61 -25.84 12.08
CA ASP A 355 -18.86 -24.60 11.92
C ASP A 355 -19.55 -23.43 12.63
N SER A 356 -18.78 -22.68 13.42
CA SER A 356 -19.25 -21.40 13.96
C SER A 356 -19.04 -20.26 12.95
N VAL A 357 -19.89 -19.23 13.03
CA VAL A 357 -19.72 -17.99 12.24
C VAL A 357 -18.32 -17.41 12.48
N ALA A 358 -17.89 -17.36 13.73
CA ALA A 358 -16.58 -16.83 14.12
C ALA A 358 -15.41 -17.61 13.48
N ASN A 359 -15.46 -18.94 13.54
CA ASN A 359 -14.41 -19.78 12.94
C ASN A 359 -14.39 -19.63 11.42
N THR A 360 -15.56 -19.62 10.77
CA THR A 360 -15.67 -19.49 9.31
C THR A 360 -15.10 -18.15 8.82
N VAL A 361 -15.44 -17.05 9.50
CA VAL A 361 -14.88 -15.72 9.21
C VAL A 361 -13.36 -15.70 9.45
N LYS A 362 -12.88 -16.26 10.57
CA LYS A 362 -11.45 -16.31 10.90
C LYS A 362 -10.65 -17.10 9.85
N VAL A 363 -11.14 -18.28 9.45
CA VAL A 363 -10.51 -19.12 8.42
C VAL A 363 -10.48 -18.42 7.08
N THR A 364 -11.61 -17.84 6.65
CA THR A 364 -11.69 -17.14 5.36
C THR A 364 -10.79 -15.89 5.32
N LEU A 365 -10.70 -15.15 6.42
CA LEU A 365 -9.77 -14.03 6.55
C LEU A 365 -8.32 -14.50 6.51
N THR A 366 -8.01 -15.62 7.17
CA THR A 366 -6.67 -16.24 7.15
C THR A 366 -6.26 -16.62 5.73
N GLU A 367 -7.16 -17.23 4.96
CA GLU A 367 -6.93 -17.57 3.56
C GLU A 367 -6.68 -16.33 2.70
N ALA A 368 -7.49 -15.28 2.87
CA ALA A 368 -7.33 -14.02 2.16
C ALA A 368 -5.96 -13.37 2.46
N LEU A 369 -5.54 -13.36 3.73
CA LEU A 369 -4.23 -12.84 4.15
C LEU A 369 -3.08 -13.64 3.53
N VAL A 370 -3.17 -14.97 3.51
CA VAL A 370 -2.16 -15.83 2.86
C VAL A 370 -2.09 -15.55 1.37
N GLN A 371 -3.24 -15.37 0.70
CA GLN A 371 -3.29 -15.04 -0.71
C GLN A 371 -2.64 -13.68 -1.02
N ILE A 372 -2.78 -12.68 -0.14
CA ILE A 372 -2.16 -11.35 -0.30
C ILE A 372 -0.64 -11.41 -0.15
N LEU A 373 -0.13 -12.14 0.85
CA LEU A 373 1.31 -12.33 1.03
C LEU A 373 1.93 -13.28 0.00
N SER A 374 1.12 -14.11 -0.64
CA SER A 374 1.60 -15.06 -1.65
C SER A 374 1.97 -14.31 -2.94
N PRO A 375 3.22 -14.42 -3.39
CA PRO A 375 3.71 -13.64 -4.51
C PRO A 375 3.06 -14.10 -5.83
N LYS A 376 2.46 -13.17 -6.59
CA LYS A 376 1.95 -13.45 -7.95
C LYS A 376 3.08 -13.74 -8.95
N ARG A 377 4.25 -13.12 -8.73
CA ARG A 377 5.48 -13.30 -9.49
C ARG A 377 6.53 -13.89 -8.57
N ARG A 378 7.06 -15.07 -8.92
CA ARG A 378 8.26 -15.60 -8.24
C ARG A 378 9.47 -14.80 -8.71
N ILE A 379 10.26 -14.33 -7.76
CA ILE A 379 11.53 -13.64 -8.01
C ILE A 379 12.62 -14.60 -7.55
N ASP A 380 13.44 -15.08 -8.49
CA ASP A 380 14.57 -15.95 -8.22
C ASP A 380 15.85 -15.24 -8.65
N ILE A 381 16.41 -14.46 -7.73
CA ILE A 381 17.58 -13.61 -8.02
C ILE A 381 18.79 -14.44 -8.45
N LEU A 382 19.00 -15.66 -7.92
CA LEU A 382 20.15 -16.48 -8.28
C LEU A 382 20.01 -16.96 -9.73
N ARG A 383 18.82 -17.44 -10.10
CA ARG A 383 18.53 -17.84 -11.48
C ARG A 383 18.62 -16.67 -12.44
N ASP A 384 17.99 -15.54 -12.12
CA ASP A 384 17.97 -14.36 -12.98
C ASP A 384 19.38 -13.78 -13.16
N THR A 385 20.22 -13.86 -12.12
CA THR A 385 21.65 -13.50 -12.21
C THR A 385 22.42 -14.43 -13.15
N LEU A 386 22.17 -15.75 -13.10
CA LEU A 386 22.79 -16.70 -14.04
C LEU A 386 22.37 -16.44 -15.49
N GLU A 387 21.09 -16.14 -15.73
CA GLU A 387 20.57 -15.80 -17.06
C GLU A 387 21.20 -14.50 -17.60
N ALA A 388 21.35 -13.47 -16.75
CA ALA A 388 22.06 -12.24 -17.09
C ALA A 388 23.54 -12.49 -17.41
N LYS A 389 24.23 -13.29 -16.59
CA LYS A 389 25.63 -13.69 -16.79
C LYS A 389 25.83 -14.43 -18.12
N ASN A 390 24.94 -15.36 -18.46
CA ASN A 390 24.96 -16.07 -19.75
C ASN A 390 24.77 -15.12 -20.94
N SER A 391 24.05 -14.02 -20.73
CA SER A 391 23.86 -12.95 -21.72
C SER A 391 25.01 -11.91 -21.74
N SER A 392 26.12 -12.19 -21.03
CA SER A 392 27.29 -11.29 -20.94
C SER A 392 26.95 -9.87 -20.45
N ARG A 393 26.01 -9.75 -19.53
CA ARG A 393 25.64 -8.50 -18.85
C ARG A 393 25.58 -8.71 -17.33
N PRO A 394 25.86 -7.68 -16.53
CA PRO A 394 25.62 -7.74 -15.09
C PRO A 394 24.11 -7.75 -14.80
N TYR A 395 23.73 -8.37 -13.69
CA TYR A 395 22.39 -8.26 -13.10
C TYR A 395 22.34 -7.03 -12.17
N VAL A 396 21.44 -6.09 -12.42
CA VAL A 396 21.42 -4.78 -11.74
C VAL A 396 20.24 -4.68 -10.78
N MET A 397 20.53 -4.48 -9.49
CA MET A 397 19.51 -4.27 -8.46
C MET A 397 19.58 -2.86 -7.89
N THR A 398 18.45 -2.16 -7.83
CA THR A 398 18.35 -0.81 -7.26
C THR A 398 17.60 -0.82 -5.95
N PHE A 399 18.22 -0.28 -4.89
CA PHE A 399 17.61 -0.17 -3.56
C PHE A 399 17.10 1.25 -3.33
N CYS A 400 15.79 1.39 -3.11
CA CYS A 400 15.14 2.68 -2.86
C CYS A 400 14.23 2.61 -1.62
N GLY A 401 13.86 3.77 -1.06
CA GLY A 401 13.03 3.85 0.14
C GLY A 401 13.31 5.09 0.96
N VAL A 402 12.56 5.27 2.05
CA VAL A 402 12.66 6.45 2.92
C VAL A 402 13.95 6.46 3.75
N ASN A 403 14.14 7.50 4.55
CA ASN A 403 15.33 7.68 5.38
C ASN A 403 15.36 6.65 6.53
N GLY A 404 16.54 6.13 6.88
CA GLY A 404 16.72 5.33 8.10
C GLY A 404 16.11 3.92 8.12
N VAL A 405 15.53 3.45 7.01
CA VAL A 405 14.95 2.09 6.88
C VAL A 405 15.98 0.98 6.67
N GLY A 406 17.28 1.28 6.60
CA GLY A 406 18.33 0.25 6.48
C GLY A 406 18.65 -0.24 5.06
N LYS A 407 18.56 0.64 4.04
CA LYS A 407 18.96 0.36 2.64
C LYS A 407 20.39 -0.19 2.52
N SER A 408 21.39 0.60 2.91
CA SER A 408 22.81 0.23 2.81
C SER A 408 23.16 -1.05 3.58
N THR A 409 22.57 -1.23 4.77
CA THR A 409 22.82 -2.42 5.59
C THR A 409 22.26 -3.67 4.95
N ASN A 410 21.00 -3.67 4.50
CA ASN A 410 20.40 -4.87 3.87
C ASN A 410 20.98 -5.13 2.48
N LEU A 411 21.44 -4.09 1.76
CA LEU A 411 22.25 -4.26 0.55
C LEU A 411 23.52 -5.05 0.87
N ALA A 412 24.22 -4.74 1.96
CA ALA A 412 25.41 -5.48 2.37
C ALA A 412 25.09 -6.94 2.77
N LYS A 413 23.93 -7.21 3.39
CA LYS A 413 23.47 -8.59 3.66
C LYS A 413 23.21 -9.38 2.37
N ILE A 414 22.53 -8.75 1.40
CA ILE A 414 22.28 -9.35 0.09
C ILE A 414 23.59 -9.57 -0.66
N CYS A 415 24.55 -8.63 -0.56
CA CYS A 415 25.90 -8.80 -1.09
C CYS A 415 26.60 -10.03 -0.49
N PHE A 416 26.52 -10.20 0.85
CA PHE A 416 27.08 -11.37 1.52
C PHE A 416 26.43 -12.67 1.05
N TRP A 417 25.10 -12.70 0.90
CA TRP A 417 24.40 -13.86 0.34
C TRP A 417 24.82 -14.18 -1.12
N LEU A 418 25.01 -13.16 -1.96
CA LEU A 418 25.45 -13.36 -3.34
C LEU A 418 26.88 -13.91 -3.44
N ILE A 419 27.82 -13.41 -2.63
CA ILE A 419 29.20 -13.92 -2.63
C ILE A 419 29.32 -15.32 -2.02
N GLU A 420 28.46 -15.66 -1.06
CA GLU A 420 28.28 -17.04 -0.55
C GLU A 420 27.82 -18.00 -1.67
N ASN A 421 27.06 -17.48 -2.63
CA ASN A 421 26.64 -18.17 -3.85
C ASN A 421 27.61 -17.96 -5.03
N ASN A 422 28.84 -17.51 -4.76
CA ASN A 422 29.94 -17.42 -5.72
C ASN A 422 29.69 -16.45 -6.89
N PHE A 423 28.92 -15.40 -6.66
CA PHE A 423 28.78 -14.26 -7.59
C PHE A 423 29.72 -13.12 -7.21
N ARG A 424 30.35 -12.51 -8.22
CA ARG A 424 31.11 -11.27 -8.04
C ARG A 424 30.15 -10.08 -8.02
N VAL A 425 30.30 -9.20 -7.04
CA VAL A 425 29.38 -8.08 -6.78
C VAL A 425 30.10 -6.74 -6.82
N LEU A 426 29.54 -5.79 -7.55
CA LEU A 426 29.92 -4.38 -7.52
C LEU A 426 28.87 -3.58 -6.74
N ILE A 427 29.27 -2.90 -5.69
CA ILE A 427 28.42 -1.96 -4.97
C ILE A 427 28.60 -0.58 -5.61
N ALA A 428 27.52 0.02 -6.10
CA ALA A 428 27.52 1.38 -6.64
C ALA A 428 27.01 2.37 -5.58
N ALA A 429 27.90 3.21 -5.06
CA ALA A 429 27.58 4.20 -4.04
C ALA A 429 26.90 5.44 -4.66
N CYS A 430 25.57 5.38 -4.78
CA CYS A 430 24.75 6.46 -5.35
C CYS A 430 24.03 7.31 -4.28
N ASP A 431 24.28 7.07 -2.99
CA ASP A 431 23.95 8.02 -1.91
C ASP A 431 25.02 9.11 -1.83
N THR A 432 24.88 10.12 -2.68
CA THR A 432 25.82 11.26 -2.76
C THR A 432 25.43 12.44 -1.88
N PHE A 433 24.37 12.30 -1.08
CA PHE A 433 23.79 13.38 -0.28
C PHE A 433 24.09 13.26 1.22
N ARG A 434 24.02 12.04 1.77
CA ARG A 434 24.20 11.81 3.21
C ARG A 434 25.67 11.69 3.57
N ALA A 435 26.13 12.47 4.55
CA ALA A 435 27.49 12.36 5.07
C ALA A 435 27.78 10.96 5.64
N GLY A 436 28.94 10.40 5.32
CA GLY A 436 29.37 9.07 5.77
C GLY A 436 28.76 7.90 4.99
N ALA A 437 27.91 8.14 3.98
CA ALA A 437 27.27 7.07 3.23
C ALA A 437 28.26 6.26 2.40
N VAL A 438 29.24 6.92 1.79
CA VAL A 438 30.29 6.27 0.99
C VAL A 438 31.21 5.45 1.90
N GLU A 439 31.65 6.03 3.02
CA GLU A 439 32.50 5.35 4.01
C GLU A 439 31.76 4.16 4.64
N GLN A 440 30.45 4.25 4.88
CA GLN A 440 29.64 3.13 5.36
C GLN A 440 29.71 1.93 4.40
N LEU A 441 29.55 2.17 3.09
CA LEU A 441 29.66 1.11 2.08
C LEU A 441 31.10 0.59 1.94
N ARG A 442 32.11 1.47 2.10
CA ARG A 442 33.53 1.08 2.09
C ARG A 442 33.85 0.15 3.25
N THR A 443 33.36 0.43 4.46
CA THR A 443 33.50 -0.47 5.61
C THR A 443 32.85 -1.83 5.34
N HIS A 444 31.63 -1.84 4.77
CA HIS A 444 30.98 -3.10 4.38
C HIS A 444 31.81 -3.89 3.36
N MET A 445 32.32 -3.24 2.30
CA MET A 445 33.18 -3.87 1.30
C MET A 445 34.44 -4.48 1.94
N ARG A 446 35.13 -3.75 2.82
CA ARG A 446 36.32 -4.27 3.53
C ARG A 446 35.97 -5.50 4.37
N HIS A 447 34.89 -5.45 5.13
CA HIS A 447 34.45 -6.58 5.96
C HIS A 447 34.06 -7.80 5.11
N LEU A 448 33.36 -7.59 4.00
CA LEU A 448 32.95 -8.67 3.10
C LEU A 448 34.15 -9.32 2.40
N ASN A 449 35.14 -8.52 1.95
CA ASN A 449 36.38 -9.05 1.39
C ASN A 449 37.27 -9.71 2.46
N ALA A 450 37.21 -9.29 3.73
CA ALA A 450 37.89 -10.00 4.80
C ALA A 450 37.26 -11.38 5.08
N LEU A 451 35.94 -11.51 4.94
CA LEU A 451 35.23 -12.80 5.05
C LEU A 451 35.45 -13.69 3.80
N HIS A 452 35.51 -13.08 2.61
CA HIS A 452 35.73 -13.74 1.32
C HIS A 452 37.00 -13.21 0.64
N PRO A 453 38.19 -13.54 1.18
CA PRO A 453 39.43 -12.98 0.68
C PRO A 453 39.80 -13.60 -0.67
N PRO A 454 40.55 -12.88 -1.53
CA PRO A 454 40.82 -13.32 -2.91
C PRO A 454 41.46 -14.70 -3.01
N GLU A 455 42.27 -15.12 -2.02
CA GLU A 455 42.95 -16.42 -2.06
C GLU A 455 41.95 -17.58 -2.03
N LYS A 456 40.75 -17.40 -1.45
CA LYS A 456 39.67 -18.39 -1.46
C LYS A 456 38.86 -18.41 -2.75
N HIS A 457 39.02 -17.41 -3.61
CA HIS A 457 38.22 -17.17 -4.81
C HIS A 457 39.08 -17.04 -6.07
N GLY A 458 40.15 -17.84 -6.17
CA GLY A 458 41.01 -17.86 -7.36
C GLY A 458 41.78 -16.56 -7.62
N ASN A 459 42.21 -15.88 -6.56
CA ASN A 459 42.85 -14.56 -6.58
C ASN A 459 41.99 -13.45 -7.19
N GLN A 460 40.67 -13.57 -7.11
CA GLN A 460 39.73 -12.56 -7.58
C GLN A 460 39.07 -11.85 -6.40
N SER A 461 38.95 -10.53 -6.50
CA SER A 461 38.13 -9.75 -5.57
C SER A 461 36.65 -10.00 -5.85
N MET A 462 35.93 -10.47 -4.82
CA MET A 462 34.51 -10.80 -4.88
C MET A 462 33.62 -9.57 -4.73
N VAL A 463 34.02 -8.59 -3.92
CA VAL A 463 33.26 -7.35 -3.70
C VAL A 463 34.11 -6.14 -4.07
N GLN A 464 33.57 -5.27 -4.91
CA GLN A 464 34.19 -3.99 -5.26
C GLN A 464 33.23 -2.84 -4.98
N LEU A 465 33.76 -1.65 -4.69
CA LEU A 465 32.99 -0.43 -4.50
C LEU A 465 33.26 0.54 -5.66
N TYR A 466 32.19 0.98 -6.31
CA TYR A 466 32.22 2.06 -7.29
C TYR A 466 31.71 3.36 -6.64
N GLU A 467 32.58 4.35 -6.52
CA GLU A 467 32.27 5.65 -5.91
C GLU A 467 32.86 6.82 -6.71
N LYS A 468 32.23 8.00 -6.60
CA LYS A 468 32.75 9.27 -7.15
C LYS A 468 32.71 10.43 -6.14
N GLY A 469 32.68 10.09 -4.85
CA GLY A 469 32.50 11.05 -3.76
C GLY A 469 31.10 11.70 -3.73
N TYR A 470 30.98 12.77 -2.96
CA TYR A 470 29.72 13.45 -2.66
C TYR A 470 29.31 14.51 -3.69
N GLY A 471 28.02 14.86 -3.74
CA GLY A 471 27.48 15.94 -4.57
C GLY A 471 27.43 15.67 -6.08
N LYS A 472 27.62 14.42 -6.51
CA LYS A 472 27.54 13.98 -7.91
C LYS A 472 26.14 13.47 -8.27
N ASP A 473 25.82 13.46 -9.58
CA ASP A 473 24.56 12.90 -10.09
C ASP A 473 24.54 11.37 -9.90
N ALA A 474 23.60 10.90 -9.08
CA ALA A 474 23.42 9.48 -8.76
C ALA A 474 23.11 8.65 -10.01
N ALA A 475 22.33 9.18 -10.97
CA ALA A 475 21.99 8.46 -12.19
C ALA A 475 23.21 8.21 -13.07
N GLY A 476 24.14 9.17 -13.13
CA GLY A 476 25.41 9.04 -13.85
C GLY A 476 26.37 8.06 -13.18
N ILE A 477 26.47 8.09 -11.85
CA ILE A 477 27.31 7.11 -11.11
C ILE A 477 26.82 5.69 -11.36
N ALA A 478 25.51 5.43 -11.28
CA ALA A 478 24.94 4.12 -11.56
C ALA A 478 25.27 3.64 -12.99
N MET A 479 25.12 4.52 -13.99
CA MET A 479 25.41 4.19 -15.39
C MET A 479 26.87 3.79 -15.58
N GLU A 480 27.79 4.54 -15.00
CA GLU A 480 29.21 4.25 -15.11
C GLU A 480 29.61 3.00 -14.31
N ALA A 481 28.98 2.74 -13.16
CA ALA A 481 29.18 1.51 -12.41
C ALA A 481 28.72 0.28 -13.19
N ILE A 482 27.55 0.34 -13.85
CA ILE A 482 27.04 -0.75 -14.69
C ILE A 482 27.98 -1.03 -15.86
N ARG A 483 28.48 0.04 -16.52
CA ARG A 483 29.48 -0.09 -17.59
C ARG A 483 30.78 -0.72 -17.08
N PHE A 484 31.29 -0.24 -15.94
CA PHE A 484 32.49 -0.79 -15.31
C PHE A 484 32.33 -2.27 -14.94
N ALA A 485 31.17 -2.67 -14.40
CA ALA A 485 30.85 -4.06 -14.10
C ALA A 485 30.86 -4.94 -15.35
N LYS A 486 30.26 -4.46 -16.45
CA LYS A 486 30.26 -5.15 -17.73
C LYS A 486 31.67 -5.35 -18.27
N ASP A 487 32.48 -4.29 -18.29
CA ASP A 487 33.86 -4.33 -18.79
C ASP A 487 34.76 -5.23 -17.90
N SER A 488 34.52 -5.23 -16.59
CA SER A 488 35.25 -6.03 -15.59
C SER A 488 34.70 -7.44 -15.36
N LYS A 489 33.69 -7.85 -16.13
CA LYS A 489 32.97 -9.14 -16.02
C LYS A 489 32.53 -9.45 -14.59
N ILE A 490 31.92 -8.46 -13.92
CA ILE A 490 31.30 -8.62 -12.60
C ILE A 490 29.85 -9.05 -12.80
N ASP A 491 29.38 -10.00 -12.00
CA ASP A 491 28.10 -10.67 -12.20
C ASP A 491 26.91 -9.81 -11.78
N VAL A 492 27.03 -9.07 -10.67
CA VAL A 492 25.93 -8.30 -10.06
C VAL A 492 26.36 -6.87 -9.76
N VAL A 493 25.46 -5.91 -9.97
CA VAL A 493 25.59 -4.52 -9.53
C VAL A 493 24.49 -4.20 -8.52
N LEU A 494 24.87 -3.79 -7.31
CA LEU A 494 23.95 -3.32 -6.27
C LEU A 494 24.02 -1.80 -6.17
N VAL A 495 22.94 -1.11 -6.53
CA VAL A 495 22.86 0.36 -6.52
C VAL A 495 22.24 0.83 -5.20
N ASP A 496 23.06 1.41 -4.32
CA ASP A 496 22.58 2.04 -3.08
C ASP A 496 22.16 3.48 -3.37
N THR A 497 20.90 3.83 -3.10
CA THR A 497 20.40 5.19 -3.33
C THR A 497 20.18 5.93 -2.03
N ALA A 498 20.31 7.27 -2.07
CA ALA A 498 19.97 8.12 -0.94
C ALA A 498 18.52 7.88 -0.50
N GLY A 499 18.29 7.92 0.81
CA GLY A 499 16.94 7.96 1.36
C GLY A 499 16.23 9.26 0.98
N ARG A 500 14.91 9.19 0.78
CA ARG A 500 14.11 10.36 0.43
C ARG A 500 12.69 10.22 0.95
N MET A 501 12.12 11.34 1.40
CA MET A 501 10.70 11.39 1.74
C MET A 501 9.86 11.30 0.47
N GLN A 502 8.72 10.62 0.56
CA GLN A 502 7.82 10.36 -0.55
C GLN A 502 7.21 11.64 -1.16
N ASP A 503 7.15 12.73 -0.39
CA ASP A 503 6.65 14.04 -0.84
C ASP A 503 7.73 14.94 -1.46
N ASN A 504 8.99 14.52 -1.46
CA ASN A 504 10.08 15.35 -1.97
C ASN A 504 10.22 15.19 -3.49
N GLU A 505 9.47 15.98 -4.24
CA GLU A 505 9.42 15.93 -5.70
C GLU A 505 10.79 15.99 -6.39
N PRO A 506 11.72 16.93 -6.08
CA PRO A 506 13.05 16.94 -6.68
C PRO A 506 13.83 15.63 -6.49
N LEU A 507 13.80 15.06 -5.28
CA LEU A 507 14.49 13.80 -5.00
C LEU A 507 13.80 12.60 -5.66
N MET A 508 12.47 12.62 -5.77
CA MET A 508 11.71 11.58 -6.45
C MET A 508 11.91 11.61 -7.97
N ARG A 509 12.01 12.79 -8.59
CA ARG A 509 12.41 12.92 -10.01
C ARG A 509 13.82 12.39 -10.24
N ALA A 510 14.76 12.68 -9.34
CA ALA A 510 16.12 12.16 -9.44
C ALA A 510 16.16 10.62 -9.33
N LEU A 511 15.34 10.03 -8.44
CA LEU A 511 15.20 8.56 -8.36
C LEU A 511 14.64 7.98 -9.65
N THR A 512 13.57 8.59 -10.17
CA THR A 512 12.92 8.10 -11.39
C THR A 512 13.84 8.22 -12.60
N LYS A 513 14.61 9.30 -12.69
CA LYS A 513 15.69 9.45 -13.69
C LYS A 513 16.71 8.32 -13.57
N LEU A 514 17.17 8.00 -12.34
CA LEU A 514 18.13 6.92 -12.12
C LEU A 514 17.59 5.58 -12.61
N ILE A 515 16.36 5.20 -12.22
CA ILE A 515 15.76 3.93 -12.63
C ILE A 515 15.51 3.90 -14.14
N LYS A 516 14.95 4.97 -14.71
CA LYS A 516 14.67 5.08 -16.15
C LYS A 516 15.92 4.98 -17.00
N VAL A 517 16.98 5.68 -16.64
CA VAL A 517 18.20 5.76 -17.46
C VAL A 517 19.02 4.47 -17.40
N ASN A 518 18.96 3.77 -16.26
CA ASN A 518 19.80 2.60 -16.01
C ASN A 518 19.08 1.26 -16.20
N GLU A 519 17.74 1.27 -16.37
CA GLU A 519 16.90 0.10 -16.61
C GLU A 519 17.32 -1.12 -15.75
N PRO A 520 17.28 -1.00 -14.41
CA PRO A 520 17.72 -2.09 -13.54
C PRO A 520 16.88 -3.35 -13.78
N ASP A 521 17.42 -4.52 -13.48
CA ASP A 521 16.67 -5.78 -13.56
C ASP A 521 15.62 -5.92 -12.46
N LEU A 522 15.92 -5.34 -11.28
CA LEU A 522 15.07 -5.42 -10.10
C LEU A 522 15.13 -4.13 -9.28
N VAL A 523 13.98 -3.51 -9.07
CA VAL A 523 13.81 -2.37 -8.16
C VAL A 523 13.24 -2.85 -6.83
N LEU A 524 14.06 -2.79 -5.78
CA LEU A 524 13.68 -3.18 -4.42
C LEU A 524 13.36 -1.95 -3.58
N PHE A 525 12.13 -1.90 -3.07
CA PHE A 525 11.74 -0.94 -2.05
C PHE A 525 12.08 -1.48 -0.66
N VAL A 526 12.86 -0.72 0.09
CA VAL A 526 13.24 -1.06 1.46
C VAL A 526 12.31 -0.31 2.41
N GLY A 527 11.51 -1.06 3.15
CA GLY A 527 10.59 -0.55 4.18
C GLY A 527 10.93 -1.13 5.54
N GLU A 528 10.55 -0.47 6.63
CA GLU A 528 10.70 -1.00 7.98
C GLU A 528 9.38 -1.60 8.49
N ALA A 529 9.46 -2.67 9.26
CA ALA A 529 8.29 -3.35 9.82
C ALA A 529 7.57 -2.52 10.91
N LEU A 530 8.27 -1.55 11.51
CA LEU A 530 7.72 -0.63 12.51
C LEU A 530 6.74 0.40 11.92
N VAL A 531 6.75 0.58 10.60
CA VAL A 531 5.86 1.54 9.95
C VAL A 531 4.42 0.97 9.94
N GLY A 532 3.50 1.75 10.51
CA GLY A 532 2.06 1.47 10.45
C GLY A 532 1.40 2.08 9.21
N ASN A 533 0.44 3.00 9.41
CA ASN A 533 -0.32 3.62 8.32
C ASN A 533 0.54 4.35 7.27
N GLU A 534 1.73 4.86 7.65
CA GLU A 534 2.65 5.55 6.74
C GLU A 534 3.17 4.64 5.61
N ALA A 535 3.16 3.30 5.77
CA ALA A 535 3.57 2.37 4.71
C ALA A 535 2.72 2.57 3.44
N VAL A 536 1.44 2.89 3.65
CA VAL A 536 0.50 3.16 2.56
C VAL A 536 0.95 4.36 1.74
N ASP A 537 1.15 5.48 2.42
CA ASP A 537 1.49 6.75 1.78
C ASP A 537 2.85 6.66 1.07
N GLN A 538 3.84 6.07 1.73
CA GLN A 538 5.17 5.87 1.17
C GLN A 538 5.12 5.07 -0.14
N LEU A 539 4.49 3.89 -0.13
CA LEU A 539 4.48 3.02 -1.31
C LEU A 539 3.64 3.56 -2.46
N VAL A 540 2.48 4.16 -2.16
CA VAL A 540 1.62 4.77 -3.19
C VAL A 540 2.36 5.89 -3.88
N LYS A 541 2.95 6.83 -3.13
CA LYS A 541 3.66 7.98 -3.70
C LYS A 541 4.96 7.58 -4.40
N PHE A 542 5.69 6.58 -3.90
CA PHE A 542 6.86 6.07 -4.60
C PHE A 542 6.49 5.48 -5.96
N ASN A 543 5.53 4.57 -6.02
CA ASN A 543 5.08 3.98 -7.29
C ASN A 543 4.49 5.03 -8.24
N GLN A 544 3.69 5.97 -7.70
CA GLN A 544 3.13 7.06 -8.49
C GLN A 544 4.22 7.95 -9.08
N ALA A 545 5.23 8.34 -8.29
CA ALA A 545 6.33 9.16 -8.80
C ALA A 545 7.14 8.45 -9.89
N LEU A 546 7.40 7.14 -9.72
CA LEU A 546 8.07 6.32 -10.74
C LEU A 546 7.25 6.24 -12.03
N ALA A 547 5.93 6.18 -11.93
CA ALA A 547 5.04 6.19 -13.09
C ALA A 547 4.99 7.58 -13.77
N ASP A 548 4.70 8.63 -12.99
CA ASP A 548 4.44 9.98 -13.47
C ASP A 548 5.69 10.62 -14.10
N TYR A 549 6.87 10.42 -13.51
CA TYR A 549 8.11 11.05 -13.98
C TYR A 549 8.88 10.21 -15.01
N SER A 550 8.48 8.96 -15.25
CA SER A 550 9.15 8.10 -16.24
C SER A 550 8.86 8.56 -17.68
N GLN A 551 7.68 9.14 -17.96
CA GLN A 551 7.25 9.52 -19.31
C GLN A 551 7.26 8.34 -20.32
N SER A 552 7.30 7.10 -19.83
CA SER A 552 7.24 5.87 -20.62
C SER A 552 5.81 5.35 -20.68
N THR A 553 5.45 4.67 -21.76
CA THR A 553 4.15 3.97 -21.90
C THR A 553 4.02 2.80 -20.91
N ASN A 554 5.15 2.21 -20.50
CA ASN A 554 5.21 1.19 -19.47
C ASN A 554 6.31 1.56 -18.47
N PRO A 555 6.00 2.33 -17.41
CA PRO A 555 7.00 2.78 -16.46
C PRO A 555 7.50 1.63 -15.59
N HIS A 556 8.81 1.63 -15.31
CA HIS A 556 9.39 0.66 -14.38
C HIS A 556 9.09 1.09 -12.95
N ILE A 557 8.20 0.35 -12.29
CA ILE A 557 7.78 0.53 -10.90
C ILE A 557 8.60 -0.37 -9.96
N ILE A 558 8.28 -0.33 -8.66
CA ILE A 558 8.87 -1.25 -7.68
C ILE A 558 8.50 -2.70 -8.07
N ASP A 559 9.49 -3.60 -8.07
CA ASP A 559 9.33 -5.02 -8.36
C ASP A 559 9.19 -5.89 -7.10
N GLY A 560 9.75 -5.44 -5.98
CA GLY A 560 9.75 -6.21 -4.74
C GLY A 560 10.07 -5.37 -3.51
N ILE A 561 9.79 -5.93 -2.34
CA ILE A 561 9.95 -5.27 -1.05
C ILE A 561 11.02 -6.00 -0.21
N VAL A 562 11.89 -5.24 0.45
CA VAL A 562 12.76 -5.71 1.52
C VAL A 562 12.20 -5.16 2.83
N LEU A 563 11.65 -6.04 3.67
CA LEU A 563 11.06 -5.66 4.95
C LEU A 563 12.13 -5.73 6.04
N THR A 564 12.45 -4.62 6.67
CA THR A 564 13.58 -4.50 7.61
C THR A 564 13.12 -4.31 9.04
N LYS A 565 14.05 -4.45 10.00
CA LYS A 565 13.79 -4.28 11.44
C LYS A 565 12.70 -5.22 11.95
N PHE A 566 12.56 -6.40 11.34
CA PHE A 566 11.52 -7.35 11.70
C PHE A 566 11.73 -7.92 13.12
N ASP A 567 12.97 -7.92 13.58
CA ASP A 567 13.39 -8.23 14.96
C ASP A 567 12.84 -7.26 16.02
N THR A 568 12.26 -6.13 15.62
CA THR A 568 11.81 -5.08 16.56
C THR A 568 10.29 -5.06 16.79
N ILE A 569 9.53 -5.89 16.08
CA ILE A 569 8.06 -5.81 16.06
C ILE A 569 7.34 -6.97 16.75
N ASP A 570 8.05 -7.91 17.37
CA ASP A 570 7.47 -9.10 18.00
C ASP A 570 6.38 -9.78 17.13
N ASP A 571 5.11 -9.68 17.51
CA ASP A 571 3.95 -10.22 16.83
C ASP A 571 3.20 -9.22 15.94
N LYS A 572 3.61 -7.94 15.91
CA LYS A 572 3.00 -6.83 15.14
C LYS A 572 3.43 -6.83 13.68
N VAL A 573 3.23 -7.96 13.01
CA VAL A 573 3.68 -8.25 11.65
C VAL A 573 2.82 -7.61 10.53
N GLY A 574 1.80 -6.84 10.89
CA GLY A 574 0.80 -6.29 9.97
C GLY A 574 1.32 -5.31 8.91
N ALA A 575 2.53 -4.75 9.10
CA ALA A 575 3.20 -3.94 8.08
C ALA A 575 3.44 -4.75 6.78
N ALA A 576 3.74 -6.04 6.89
CA ALA A 576 3.93 -6.92 5.74
C ALA A 576 2.66 -7.02 4.87
N ILE A 577 1.50 -7.17 5.51
CA ILE A 577 0.19 -7.20 4.83
C ILE A 577 -0.09 -5.86 4.15
N THR A 578 0.15 -4.76 4.87
CA THR A 578 -0.10 -3.41 4.37
C THR A 578 0.72 -3.14 3.10
N MET A 579 2.02 -3.43 3.13
CA MET A 579 2.90 -3.16 2.00
C MET A 579 2.58 -4.02 0.76
N THR A 580 2.29 -5.31 0.96
CA THR A 580 1.96 -6.25 -0.13
C THR A 580 0.58 -6.00 -0.73
N TYR A 581 -0.42 -5.66 0.09
CA TYR A 581 -1.77 -5.36 -0.39
C TYR A 581 -1.80 -4.17 -1.35
N ILE A 582 -1.01 -3.14 -1.05
CA ILE A 582 -1.02 -1.86 -1.78
C ILE A 582 -0.21 -1.97 -3.07
N THR A 583 0.99 -2.54 -2.98
CA THR A 583 1.88 -2.66 -4.13
C THR A 583 1.49 -3.81 -5.05
N GLY A 584 0.89 -4.86 -4.50
CA GLY A 584 0.75 -6.15 -5.18
C GLY A 584 2.09 -6.85 -5.44
N GLN A 585 3.18 -6.33 -4.87
CA GLN A 585 4.54 -6.83 -5.08
C GLN A 585 4.97 -7.74 -3.93
N PRO A 586 5.82 -8.74 -4.21
CA PRO A 586 6.28 -9.69 -3.20
C PRO A 586 7.28 -9.07 -2.21
N ILE A 587 7.25 -9.55 -0.98
CA ILE A 587 8.38 -9.34 -0.05
C ILE A 587 9.46 -10.36 -0.42
N VAL A 588 10.58 -9.85 -0.94
CA VAL A 588 11.70 -10.67 -1.42
C VAL A 588 12.56 -11.12 -0.24
N PHE A 589 12.84 -10.20 0.69
CA PHE A 589 13.67 -10.44 1.86
C PHE A 589 13.11 -9.81 3.11
N VAL A 590 13.40 -10.43 4.26
CA VAL A 590 13.11 -9.95 5.60
C VAL A 590 14.43 -9.80 6.36
N GLY A 591 14.73 -8.59 6.82
CA GLY A 591 15.87 -8.29 7.68
C GLY A 591 15.51 -8.43 9.15
N THR A 592 16.17 -9.37 9.85
CA THR A 592 15.86 -9.78 11.23
C THR A 592 16.97 -9.42 12.22
N GLY A 593 17.66 -8.30 12.01
CA GLY A 593 18.83 -7.91 12.80
C GLY A 593 19.82 -7.05 12.02
N GLN A 594 21.04 -6.92 12.53
CA GLN A 594 22.06 -6.01 11.98
C GLN A 594 23.24 -6.73 11.30
N THR A 595 23.43 -8.02 11.56
CA THR A 595 24.52 -8.81 10.98
C THR A 595 24.21 -9.27 9.57
N TYR A 596 25.22 -9.75 8.84
CA TYR A 596 25.03 -10.20 7.46
C TYR A 596 24.15 -11.43 7.32
N THR A 597 24.09 -12.28 8.35
CA THR A 597 23.26 -13.51 8.39
C THR A 597 21.82 -13.24 8.78
N ASP A 598 21.49 -12.03 9.22
CA ASP A 598 20.14 -11.62 9.63
C ASP A 598 19.27 -11.24 8.41
N LEU A 599 19.22 -12.14 7.43
CA LEU A 599 18.45 -12.02 6.20
C LEU A 599 17.67 -13.33 6.00
N LYS A 600 16.35 -13.23 5.83
CA LYS A 600 15.41 -14.36 5.73
C LYS A 600 14.48 -14.20 4.53
N SER A 601 13.91 -15.30 4.04
CA SER A 601 12.77 -15.29 3.11
C SER A 601 11.46 -15.19 3.90
N LEU A 602 10.43 -14.57 3.30
CA LEU A 602 9.12 -14.46 3.94
C LEU A 602 8.35 -15.78 3.85
N ASN A 603 8.05 -16.40 5.00
CA ASN A 603 7.05 -17.48 5.06
C ASN A 603 5.66 -16.87 5.29
N ALA A 604 4.88 -16.75 4.22
CA ALA A 604 3.54 -16.17 4.27
C ALA A 604 2.63 -16.87 5.31
N LYS A 605 2.68 -18.20 5.41
CA LYS A 605 1.84 -18.95 6.35
C LYS A 605 2.22 -18.66 7.81
N ALA A 606 3.52 -18.63 8.11
CA ALA A 606 3.99 -18.33 9.46
C ALA A 606 3.61 -16.92 9.89
N VAL A 607 3.75 -15.94 8.99
CA VAL A 607 3.37 -14.54 9.26
C VAL A 607 1.87 -14.39 9.49
N VAL A 608 1.03 -15.01 8.66
CA VAL A 608 -0.43 -14.96 8.87
C VAL A 608 -0.83 -15.68 10.14
N HIS A 609 -0.20 -16.81 10.47
CA HIS A 609 -0.47 -17.51 11.72
C HIS A 609 -0.16 -16.62 12.94
N ALA A 610 0.98 -15.94 12.96
CA ALA A 610 1.33 -15.00 14.02
C ALA A 610 0.41 -13.77 14.08
N LEU A 611 -0.11 -13.33 12.93
CA LEU A 611 -1.09 -12.24 12.84
C LEU A 611 -2.48 -12.64 13.34
N MET A 612 -2.83 -13.92 13.27
CA MET A 612 -4.16 -14.46 13.63
C MET A 612 -4.20 -15.18 14.98
N LYS A 613 -3.04 -15.31 15.63
CA LYS A 613 -2.87 -15.67 17.04
C LYS A 613 -3.15 -14.43 17.88
#